data_AF-A0A970CXP2-F1
#
_entry.id   AF-A0A970CXP2-F1
#
_cell.length_a   1.000
_cell.length_b   1.000
_cell.length_c   1.000
_cell.angle_alpha   90.00
_cell.angle_beta   90.00
_cell.angle_gamma   90.00
#
_symmetry.space_group_name_H-M   'P 1'
#
loop_
_entity.id
_entity.type
_entity.pdbx_description
1 polymer ?
#
loop_
_entity_poly.entity_id
_entity_poly.type
_entity_poly.pdbx_seq_one_letter_code
_entity_poly.pdbx_strand_id
1 'polypeptide(L)'
;MSRVLSMILPSIQETVYMVSVSTFLAVLIGTPLGIVLVITQKDHIMENRIINNIFSYIVNIGRSFPFLILMVSIIPITRKLIGTSIGTTAAIVPLTIATIPFFARIIENALLEVD
;
A
#
# COMPACT_ATOMS: atom_id res chain seq x y z
N MET A 1 36.40 8.30 1.74
CA MET A 1 35.70 7.00 1.87
C MET A 1 34.96 6.84 3.20
N SER A 2 35.57 7.15 4.35
CA SER A 2 34.94 6.99 5.69
C SER A 2 33.61 7.75 5.89
N ARG A 3 33.47 8.98 5.36
CA ARG A 3 32.21 9.75 5.46
C ARG A 3 31.03 9.11 4.72
N VAL A 4 31.28 8.47 3.59
CA VAL A 4 30.22 7.80 2.81
C VAL A 4 29.74 6.56 3.55
N LEU A 5 30.67 5.76 4.08
CA LEU A 5 30.37 4.62 4.93
C LEU A 5 29.55 5.00 6.19
N SER A 6 29.86 6.14 6.81
CA SER A 6 29.09 6.63 7.97
C SER A 6 27.68 7.12 7.62
N MET A 7 27.38 7.41 6.34
CA MET A 7 26.03 7.81 5.91
C MET A 7 25.20 6.60 5.43
N ILE A 8 25.84 5.61 4.79
CA ILE A 8 25.15 4.43 4.27
C ILE A 8 24.52 3.60 5.39
N LEU A 9 25.24 3.39 6.49
CA LEU A 9 24.75 2.51 7.56
C LEU A 9 23.43 3.03 8.19
N PRO A 10 23.30 4.32 8.55
CA PRO A 10 22.01 4.90 8.93
C PRO A 10 20.94 4.79 7.82
N SER A 11 21.26 5.10 6.57
CA SER A 11 20.26 5.05 5.47
C SER A 11 19.71 3.64 5.21
N ILE A 12 20.49 2.59 5.46
CA ILE A 12 20.00 1.21 5.42
C ILE A 12 18.94 1.01 6.51
N GLN A 13 19.19 1.48 7.73
CA GLN A 13 18.22 1.38 8.83
C GLN A 13 16.94 2.15 8.53
N GLU A 14 17.07 3.35 7.96
CA GLU A 14 15.93 4.16 7.51
C GLU A 14 15.11 3.42 6.45
N THR A 15 15.77 2.77 5.50
CA THR A 15 15.11 1.97 4.45
C THR A 15 14.37 0.79 5.06
N VAL A 16 15.02 0.03 5.94
CA VAL A 16 14.40 -1.11 6.63
C VAL A 16 13.20 -0.65 7.44
N TYR A 17 13.30 0.47 8.16
CA TYR A 17 12.20 1.06 8.91
C TYR A 17 11.02 1.42 8.00
N MET A 18 11.27 2.17 6.92
CA MET A 18 10.22 2.57 5.98
C MET A 18 9.53 1.37 5.34
N VAL A 19 10.31 0.41 4.83
CA VAL A 19 9.77 -0.79 4.16
C VAL A 19 9.01 -1.66 5.14
N SER A 20 9.54 -1.93 6.34
CA SER A 20 8.90 -2.83 7.30
C SER A 20 7.55 -2.28 7.77
N VAL A 21 7.51 -1.00 8.15
CA VAL A 21 6.28 -0.37 8.65
C VAL A 21 5.25 -0.22 7.54
N SER A 22 5.65 0.28 6.36
CA SER A 22 4.71 0.44 5.25
C SER A 22 4.16 -0.90 4.77
N THR A 23 4.99 -1.94 4.70
CA THR A 23 4.57 -3.29 4.36
C THR A 23 3.59 -3.83 5.41
N PHE A 24 3.91 -3.71 6.69
CA PHE A 24 3.03 -4.19 7.77
C PHE A 24 1.64 -3.54 7.68
N LEU A 25 1.58 -2.22 7.51
CA LEU A 25 0.31 -1.49 7.37
C LEU A 25 -0.43 -1.87 6.08
N ALA A 26 0.30 -2.05 4.97
CA ALA A 26 -0.29 -2.47 3.70
C ALA A 26 -0.83 -3.89 3.75
N VAL A 27 -0.18 -4.82 4.48
CA VAL A 27 -0.69 -6.17 4.72
C VAL A 27 -1.97 -6.11 5.56
N LEU A 28 -1.95 -5.31 6.63
CA LEU A 28 -3.09 -5.19 7.56
C LEU A 28 -4.37 -4.70 6.86
N ILE A 29 -4.23 -3.77 5.91
CA ILE A 29 -5.39 -3.19 5.19
C ILE A 29 -5.64 -3.91 3.86
N GLY A 30 -4.59 -4.27 3.14
CA GLY A 30 -4.66 -4.93 1.84
C GLY A 30 -5.21 -6.35 1.92
N THR A 31 -4.93 -7.10 2.99
CA THR A 31 -5.46 -8.46 3.14
C THR A 31 -6.99 -8.49 3.27
N PRO A 32 -7.62 -7.73 4.20
CA PRO A 32 -9.07 -7.63 4.24
C PRO A 32 -9.67 -7.16 2.91
N LEU A 33 -9.02 -6.20 2.24
CA LEU A 33 -9.49 -5.70 0.95
C LEU A 33 -9.46 -6.79 -0.14
N GLY A 34 -8.38 -7.58 -0.23
CA GLY A 34 -8.28 -8.71 -1.14
C GLY A 34 -9.33 -9.79 -0.86
N ILE A 35 -9.57 -10.10 0.42
CA ILE A 35 -10.64 -11.03 0.84
C ILE A 35 -12.01 -10.52 0.39
N VAL A 36 -12.31 -9.24 0.65
CA VAL A 36 -13.58 -8.61 0.24
C VAL A 36 -13.77 -8.69 -1.28
N LEU A 37 -12.71 -8.46 -2.05
CA LEU A 37 -12.75 -8.58 -3.51
C LEU A 37 -13.10 -10.00 -3.94
N VAL A 38 -12.57 -11.05 -3.31
CA VAL A 38 -12.89 -12.43 -3.69
C VAL A 38 -14.31 -12.81 -3.25
N ILE A 39 -14.67 -12.59 -1.99
CA ILE A 39 -15.98 -13.06 -1.49
C ILE A 39 -17.16 -12.35 -2.16
N THR A 40 -16.96 -11.13 -2.67
CA THR A 40 -18.02 -10.34 -3.34
C THR A 40 -18.10 -10.56 -4.86
N GLN A 41 -17.17 -11.31 -5.44
CA GLN A 41 -17.22 -11.67 -6.85
C GLN A 41 -18.45 -12.53 -7.18
N LYS A 42 -18.76 -12.61 -8.47
CA LYS A 42 -19.81 -13.48 -8.99
C LYS A 42 -19.50 -14.93 -8.60
N ASP A 43 -20.52 -15.71 -8.24
CA ASP A 43 -20.41 -17.13 -7.90
C ASP A 43 -19.57 -17.42 -6.63
N HIS A 44 -19.34 -16.41 -5.76
CA HIS A 44 -18.65 -16.55 -4.47
C HIS A 44 -19.60 -16.38 -3.27
N ILE A 45 -19.06 -16.52 -2.05
CA ILE A 45 -19.78 -16.62 -0.77
C ILE A 45 -20.79 -15.48 -0.54
N MET A 46 -20.43 -14.24 -0.88
CA MET A 46 -21.22 -13.04 -0.63
C MET A 46 -21.33 -12.20 -1.90
N GLU A 47 -21.83 -12.79 -2.99
CA GLU A 47 -21.94 -12.11 -4.29
C GLU A 47 -22.62 -10.74 -4.15
N ASN A 48 -21.87 -9.68 -4.45
CA ASN A 48 -22.38 -8.32 -4.53
C ASN A 48 -21.59 -7.55 -5.58
N ARG A 49 -22.11 -7.53 -6.79
CA ARG A 49 -21.47 -6.89 -7.95
C ARG A 49 -21.20 -5.40 -7.74
N ILE A 50 -22.06 -4.70 -6.99
CA ILE A 50 -21.89 -3.26 -6.76
C ILE A 50 -20.67 -3.04 -5.86
N ILE A 51 -20.61 -3.74 -4.72
CA ILE A 51 -19.47 -3.66 -3.79
C ILE A 51 -18.19 -4.09 -4.50
N ASN A 52 -18.23 -5.23 -5.18
CA ASN A 52 -17.09 -5.78 -5.89
C ASN A 52 -16.53 -4.80 -6.93
N ASN A 53 -17.40 -4.22 -7.76
CA ASN A 53 -16.99 -3.26 -8.77
C ASN A 53 -16.38 -2.01 -8.14
N ILE A 54 -17.00 -1.43 -7.10
CA ILE A 54 -16.48 -0.22 -6.44
C ILE A 54 -15.06 -0.46 -5.91
N PHE A 55 -14.86 -1.53 -5.12
CA PHE A 55 -13.54 -1.84 -4.56
C PHE A 55 -12.53 -2.20 -5.67
N SER A 56 -12.96 -2.93 -6.70
CA SER A 56 -12.11 -3.26 -7.85
C SER A 56 -11.66 -2.00 -8.58
N TYR A 57 -12.56 -1.03 -8.80
CA TYR A 57 -12.22 0.25 -9.41
C TYR A 57 -11.20 1.01 -8.55
N ILE A 58 -11.42 1.10 -7.23
CA ILE A 58 -10.49 1.77 -6.32
C ILE A 58 -9.09 1.12 -6.38
N VAL A 59 -9.02 -0.21 -6.31
CA VAL A 59 -7.75 -0.95 -6.36
C VAL A 59 -7.06 -0.76 -7.72
N ASN A 60 -7.81 -0.83 -8.82
CA ASN A 60 -7.26 -0.66 -10.16
C ASN A 60 -6.74 0.76 -10.41
N ILE A 61 -7.46 1.79 -9.92
CA ILE A 61 -6.98 3.18 -9.96
C ILE A 61 -5.71 3.33 -9.13
N GLY A 62 -5.70 2.81 -7.89
CA GLY A 62 -4.55 2.87 -7.00
C GLY A 62 -3.30 2.21 -7.59
N ARG A 63 -3.46 1.08 -8.30
CA ARG A 63 -2.37 0.38 -8.98
C ARG A 63 -1.86 1.11 -10.23
N SER A 64 -2.75 1.79 -10.93
CA SER A 64 -2.41 2.51 -12.17
C SER A 64 -1.80 3.88 -11.90
N PHE A 65 -1.96 4.41 -10.68
CA PHE A 65 -1.44 5.71 -10.28
C PHE A 65 0.08 5.64 -10.08
N PRO A 66 0.91 6.37 -10.86
CA PRO A 66 2.35 6.30 -10.72
C PRO A 66 2.79 6.76 -9.32
N PHE A 67 3.68 5.99 -8.69
CA PHE A 67 4.11 6.21 -7.30
C PHE A 67 4.58 7.65 -7.05
N LEU A 68 5.39 8.21 -7.95
CA LEU A 68 5.90 9.59 -7.80
C LEU A 68 4.78 10.63 -7.80
N ILE A 69 3.76 10.45 -8.66
CA ILE A 69 2.63 11.37 -8.70
C ILE A 69 1.81 11.22 -7.40
N LEU A 70 1.63 9.99 -6.91
CA LEU A 70 0.87 9.73 -5.68
C LEU A 70 1.57 10.32 -4.46
N MET A 71 2.90 10.19 -4.39
CA MET A 71 3.71 10.76 -3.33
C MET A 71 3.49 12.28 -3.24
N VAL A 72 3.52 12.96 -4.39
CA VAL A 72 3.32 14.41 -4.44
C VAL A 72 1.87 14.79 -4.12
N SER A 73 0.89 14.03 -4.62
CA SER A 73 -0.54 14.32 -4.37
C SER A 73 -0.95 14.10 -2.90
N ILE A 74 -0.23 13.23 -2.17
CA ILE A 74 -0.50 12.92 -0.77
C ILE A 74 0.18 13.89 0.22
N ILE A 75 1.10 14.76 -0.22
CA ILE A 75 1.76 15.78 0.63
C ILE A 75 0.81 16.48 1.62
N PRO A 76 -0.36 17.04 1.22
CA PRO A 76 -1.25 17.71 2.17
C PRO A 76 -1.79 16.76 3.25
N ILE A 77 -2.06 15.51 2.90
CA ILE A 77 -2.53 14.47 3.83
C ILE A 77 -1.39 14.07 4.78
N THR A 78 -0.19 13.83 4.26
CA THR A 78 0.99 13.49 5.08
C THR A 78 1.30 14.58 6.09
N ARG A 79 1.26 15.86 5.68
CA ARG A 79 1.47 16.98 6.61
C ARG A 79 0.39 17.05 7.68
N LYS A 80 -0.86 16.73 7.34
CA LYS A 80 -1.96 16.70 8.32
C LYS A 80 -1.81 15.57 9.33
N LEU A 81 -1.30 14.40 8.91
CA LEU A 81 -1.15 13.22 9.77
C LEU A 81 0.14 13.25 10.62
N ILE A 82 1.26 13.64 10.02
CA ILE A 82 2.60 13.53 10.60
C ILE A 82 3.17 14.90 11.02
N GLY A 83 2.56 16.00 10.58
CA GLY A 83 3.05 17.37 10.81
C GLY A 83 4.12 17.84 9.82
N THR A 84 4.72 16.93 9.06
CA THR A 84 5.77 17.20 8.06
C THR A 84 5.60 16.35 6.80
N SER A 85 6.14 16.78 5.67
CA SER A 85 6.23 16.01 4.43
C SER A 85 7.63 15.46 4.15
N ILE A 86 8.57 15.70 5.06
CA ILE A 86 9.98 15.31 4.91
C ILE A 86 10.38 14.43 6.10
N GLY A 87 11.15 13.37 5.81
CA GLY A 87 11.66 12.41 6.78
C GLY A 87 11.11 11.00 6.55
N THR A 88 11.68 10.03 7.26
CA THR A 88 11.34 8.60 7.12
C THR A 88 9.89 8.31 7.46
N THR A 89 9.39 8.84 8.58
CA THR A 89 7.99 8.66 9.01
C THR A 89 7.00 9.29 8.04
N ALA A 90 7.35 10.44 7.44
CA ALA A 90 6.51 11.08 6.43
C ALA A 90 6.46 10.24 5.13
N ALA A 91 7.58 9.63 4.73
CA ALA A 91 7.66 8.79 3.54
C ALA A 91 6.86 7.48 3.66
N ILE A 92 6.66 6.95 4.89
CA ILE A 92 5.85 5.76 5.14
C ILE A 92 4.41 5.93 4.64
N VAL A 93 3.83 7.13 4.74
CA VAL A 93 2.43 7.39 4.38
C VAL A 93 2.14 7.10 2.89
N PRO A 94 2.80 7.77 1.92
CA PRO A 94 2.58 7.46 0.51
C PRO A 94 3.04 6.05 0.14
N LEU A 95 4.11 5.51 0.76
CA LEU A 95 4.54 4.11 0.54
C LEU A 95 3.43 3.13 0.92
N THR A 96 2.81 3.31 2.08
CA THR A 96 1.72 2.46 2.57
C THR A 96 0.52 2.53 1.62
N ILE A 97 0.08 3.74 1.30
CA ILE A 97 -1.11 3.95 0.45
C ILE A 97 -0.89 3.39 -0.95
N ALA A 98 0.31 3.56 -1.50
CA ALA A 98 0.69 2.96 -2.77
C ALA A 98 0.66 1.43 -2.71
N THR A 99 1.12 0.82 -1.62
CA THR A 99 1.31 -0.63 -1.51
C THR A 99 0.00 -1.40 -1.24
N ILE A 100 -0.96 -0.80 -0.52
CA ILE A 100 -2.28 -1.41 -0.22
C ILE A 100 -2.96 -2.05 -1.44
N PRO A 101 -3.19 -1.33 -2.56
CA PRO A 101 -3.92 -1.89 -3.70
C PRO A 101 -3.14 -2.98 -4.45
N PHE A 102 -1.80 -2.92 -4.44
CA PHE A 102 -0.98 -4.03 -4.97
C PHE A 102 -1.10 -5.27 -4.09
N PHE A 103 -1.01 -5.10 -2.78
CA PHE A 103 -1.12 -6.21 -1.83
C PHE A 103 -2.51 -6.84 -1.86
N ALA A 104 -3.57 -6.04 -1.93
CA ALA A 104 -4.93 -6.54 -2.08
C ALA A 104 -5.09 -7.44 -3.31
N ARG A 105 -4.48 -7.06 -4.45
CA ARG A 105 -4.54 -7.88 -5.66
C ARG A 105 -3.74 -9.17 -5.55
N ILE A 106 -2.61 -9.15 -4.84
CA ILE A 106 -1.84 -10.37 -4.56
C ILE A 106 -2.70 -11.35 -3.76
N ILE A 107 -3.37 -10.88 -2.70
CA ILE A 107 -4.25 -11.71 -1.88
C ILE A 107 -5.45 -12.21 -2.67
N GLU A 108 -6.07 -11.35 -3.47
CA GLU A 108 -7.19 -11.74 -4.34
C GLU A 108 -6.80 -12.89 -5.28
N ASN A 109 -5.66 -12.75 -5.98
CA ASN A 109 -5.18 -13.80 -6.89
C ASN A 109 -4.84 -15.09 -6.12
N ALA A 110 -4.16 -14.98 -4.97
CA ALA A 110 -3.77 -16.14 -4.18
C ALA A 110 -4.97 -16.93 -3.64
N LEU A 111 -6.07 -16.26 -3.30
CA LEU A 111 -7.31 -16.90 -2.86
C LEU A 111 -8.07 -17.57 -4.02
N LEU A 112 -8.01 -16.99 -5.22
CA LEU A 112 -8.63 -17.57 -6.42
C LEU A 112 -7.89 -18.80 -6.96
N GLU A 113 -6.62 -18.98 -6.59
CA GLU A 113 -5.81 -20.17 -6.91
C GLU A 113 -6.09 -21.37 -5.98
N VAL A 114 -6.92 -21.19 -4.95
CA VAL A 114 -7.28 -22.27 -4.02
C VAL A 114 -8.44 -23.08 -4.60
N ASP A 115 -8.17 -24.35 -4.92
CA ASP A 115 -9.14 -25.36 -5.37
C ASP A 115 -10.16 -25.77 -4.28
#